data_AF-A0A525WFR3-F1
#
_entry.id   AF-A0A525WFR3-F1
#
_cell.length_a   1.000
_cell.length_b   1.000
_cell.length_c   1.000
_cell.angle_alpha   90.00
_cell.angle_beta   90.00
_cell.angle_gamma   90.00
#
_symmetry.space_group_name_H-M   'P 1'
#
loop_
_entity.id
_entity.type
_entity.pdbx_description
1 polymer ?
#
loop_
_entity_poly.entity_id
_entity_poly.type
_entity_poly.pdbx_seq_one_letter_code
_entity_poly.pdbx_strand_id
1 'polypeptide(L)'
;MIDMLNLLPQYKLGQFDSRHRLVIVAAQRAKHLIQGAKRSGLVRFTKETTCALDEVLRGEVKYLVGEEARDAMKEAKRGKEGETERLAMMTGEDAKEIKKELSVYVDDAAKPAPAEE
;
A
#
# COMPACT_ATOMS: atom_id res chain seq x y z
N MET A 1 -23.10 15.77 -30.04
CA MET A 1 -22.53 15.62 -28.69
C MET A 1 -21.65 14.38 -28.73
N ILE A 2 -20.36 14.50 -28.40
CA ILE A 2 -19.46 13.34 -28.40
C ILE A 2 -19.85 12.45 -27.21
N ASP A 3 -20.10 11.16 -27.47
CA ASP A 3 -20.34 10.19 -26.41
C ASP A 3 -19.04 9.92 -25.67
N MET A 4 -18.93 10.47 -24.46
CA MET A 4 -17.74 10.36 -23.62
C MET A 4 -17.43 8.92 -23.19
N LEU A 5 -18.41 8.02 -23.22
CA LEU A 5 -18.20 6.62 -22.84
C LEU A 5 -17.32 5.89 -23.86
N ASN A 6 -17.40 6.26 -25.15
CA ASN A 6 -16.59 5.65 -26.20
C ASN A 6 -15.10 6.03 -26.13
N LEU A 7 -14.76 7.08 -25.38
CA LEU A 7 -13.38 7.53 -25.16
C LEU A 7 -12.67 6.74 -24.04
N LEU A 8 -13.42 5.95 -23.26
CA LEU A 8 -12.85 5.14 -22.19
C LEU A 8 -12.15 3.90 -22.75
N PRO A 9 -11.17 3.35 -22.02
CA PRO A 9 -10.56 2.07 -22.37
C PRO A 9 -11.63 0.97 -22.49
N GLN A 10 -11.73 0.36 -23.68
CA GLN A 10 -12.68 -0.71 -23.96
C GLN A 10 -11.99 -2.08 -23.95
N TYR A 11 -12.69 -3.10 -23.45
CA TYR A 11 -12.19 -4.47 -23.41
C TYR A 11 -12.99 -5.36 -24.38
N LYS A 12 -12.34 -6.38 -24.94
CA LYS A 12 -13.02 -7.39 -25.77
C LYS A 12 -13.58 -8.50 -24.88
N LEU A 13 -14.75 -9.03 -25.24
CA LEU A 13 -15.28 -10.24 -24.59
C LEU A 13 -14.24 -11.38 -24.68
N GLY A 14 -13.97 -12.03 -23.54
CA GLY A 14 -13.03 -13.15 -23.44
C GLY A 14 -11.57 -12.76 -23.17
N GLN A 15 -11.22 -11.47 -23.14
CA GLN A 15 -9.85 -11.04 -22.81
C GLN A 15 -9.50 -11.27 -21.33
N PHE A 16 -10.51 -11.22 -20.46
CA PHE A 16 -10.41 -11.54 -19.04
C PHE A 16 -11.43 -12.62 -18.72
N ASP A 17 -11.07 -13.47 -17.76
CA ASP A 17 -11.96 -14.49 -17.20
C ASP A 17 -13.20 -13.86 -16.54
N SER A 18 -13.03 -12.70 -15.89
CA SER A 18 -14.09 -12.01 -15.18
C SER A 18 -13.87 -10.49 -15.19
N ARG A 19 -14.97 -9.75 -15.35
CA ARG A 19 -14.98 -8.28 -15.21
C ARG A 19 -14.49 -7.82 -13.84
N HIS A 20 -14.73 -8.63 -12.80
CA HIS A 20 -14.27 -8.34 -11.45
C HIS A 20 -12.74 -8.39 -11.35
N ARG A 21 -12.11 -9.36 -12.00
CA ARG A 21 -10.64 -9.47 -12.01
C ARG A 21 -10.01 -8.26 -12.68
N LEU A 22 -10.55 -7.82 -13.82
CA LEU A 22 -10.11 -6.59 -14.49
C LEU A 22 -10.12 -5.40 -13.52
N VAL A 23 -11.22 -5.18 -12.80
CA VAL A 23 -11.34 -4.06 -11.85
C VAL A 23 -10.35 -4.18 -10.70
N ILE A 24 -10.18 -5.37 -10.12
CA ILE A 24 -9.25 -5.60 -8.99
C ILE A 24 -7.81 -5.32 -9.41
N VAL A 25 -7.37 -5.87 -10.55
CA VAL A 25 -6.01 -5.67 -11.06
C VAL A 25 -5.77 -4.20 -11.40
N ALA A 26 -6.73 -3.54 -12.06
CA ALA A 26 -6.62 -2.12 -12.38
C ALA A 26 -6.59 -1.23 -11.12
N ALA A 27 -7.38 -1.55 -10.08
CA ALA A 27 -7.37 -0.80 -8.82
C ALA A 27 -6.03 -0.94 -8.09
N GLN A 28 -5.46 -2.15 -8.02
CA GLN A 28 -4.13 -2.38 -7.45
C GLN A 28 -3.06 -1.64 -8.25
N ARG A 29 -3.14 -1.70 -9.58
CA ARG A 29 -2.19 -0.97 -10.42
C ARG A 29 -2.29 0.54 -10.24
N ALA A 30 -3.50 1.09 -10.15
CA ALA A 30 -3.71 2.51 -9.87
C ALA A 30 -3.07 2.92 -8.53
N LYS A 31 -3.17 2.06 -7.50
CA LYS A 31 -2.49 2.28 -6.21
C LYS A 31 -0.97 2.36 -6.39
N HIS A 32 -0.37 1.49 -7.18
CA HIS A 32 1.07 1.56 -7.47
C HIS A 32 1.44 2.87 -8.18
N LEU A 33 0.64 3.31 -9.16
CA LEU A 33 0.88 4.58 -9.85
C LEU A 33 0.81 5.78 -8.90
N ILE A 34 -0.17 5.81 -8.00
CA ILE A 34 -0.29 6.84 -6.94
C ILE A 34 0.93 6.82 -6.00
N GLN A 35 1.50 5.64 -5.74
CA GLN A 35 2.73 5.48 -4.95
C GLN A 35 4.01 5.83 -5.71
N GLY A 36 3.90 6.35 -6.94
CA GLY A 36 5.05 6.79 -7.75
C GLY A 36 5.64 5.71 -8.64
N ALA A 37 4.97 4.56 -8.83
CA ALA A 37 5.42 3.56 -9.79
C ALA A 37 5.41 4.14 -11.21
N LYS A 38 6.40 3.75 -12.01
CA LYS A 38 6.49 4.18 -13.41
C LYS A 38 5.28 3.68 -14.20
N ARG A 39 4.72 4.55 -15.02
CA ARG A 39 3.71 4.18 -16.02
C ARG A 39 4.36 3.33 -17.10
N SER A 40 3.59 2.36 -17.60
CA SER A 40 4.00 1.54 -18.73
C SER A 40 3.47 2.15 -20.02
N GLY A 41 4.33 2.23 -21.03
CA GLY A 41 3.94 2.66 -22.37
C GLY A 41 3.51 4.13 -22.51
N LEU A 42 2.69 4.38 -23.53
CA LEU A 42 2.21 5.71 -23.91
C LEU A 42 1.02 6.13 -23.05
N VAL A 43 1.18 7.26 -22.35
CA VAL A 43 0.16 7.86 -21.49
C VAL A 43 -0.92 8.55 -22.34
N ARG A 44 -2.09 7.91 -22.46
CA ARG A 44 -3.27 8.49 -23.13
C ARG A 44 -4.20 9.27 -22.21
N PHE A 45 -4.13 8.99 -20.91
CA PHE A 45 -5.07 9.49 -19.91
C PHE A 45 -4.33 10.21 -18.79
N THR A 46 -5.04 11.10 -18.08
CA THR A 46 -4.46 11.86 -16.96
C THR A 46 -4.75 11.22 -15.61
N LYS A 47 -5.93 10.58 -15.45
CA LYS A 47 -6.34 9.92 -14.21
C LYS A 47 -5.64 8.57 -14.07
N GLU A 48 -5.02 8.33 -12.92
CA GLU A 48 -4.28 7.08 -12.67
C GLU A 48 -5.15 5.83 -12.78
N THR A 49 -6.43 5.91 -12.40
CA THR A 49 -7.38 4.80 -12.54
C THR A 49 -7.64 4.44 -14.01
N THR A 50 -7.75 5.44 -14.88
CA THR A 50 -7.93 5.24 -16.32
C THR A 50 -6.64 4.79 -16.99
N CYS A 51 -5.49 5.31 -16.57
CA CYS A 51 -4.18 4.82 -17.01
C CYS A 51 -3.99 3.35 -16.65
N ALA A 52 -4.27 2.98 -15.39
CA ALA A 52 -4.16 1.61 -14.94
C ALA A 52 -5.09 0.66 -15.70
N LEU A 53 -6.34 1.07 -15.98
CA LEU A 53 -7.24 0.31 -16.84
C LEU A 53 -6.65 0.12 -18.24
N ASP A 54 -6.11 1.16 -18.86
CA ASP A 54 -5.50 1.08 -20.18
C ASP A 54 -4.28 0.14 -20.20
N GLU A 55 -3.39 0.23 -19.21
CA GLU A 55 -2.22 -0.65 -19.08
C GLU A 55 -2.62 -2.12 -18.90
N VAL A 56 -3.64 -2.38 -18.07
CA VAL A 56 -4.16 -3.74 -17.85
C VAL A 56 -4.79 -4.30 -19.14
N LEU A 57 -5.58 -3.50 -19.84
CA LEU A 57 -6.23 -3.91 -21.09
C LEU A 57 -5.25 -4.09 -22.25
N ARG A 58 -4.08 -3.45 -22.22
CA ARG A 58 -2.99 -3.71 -23.17
C ARG A 58 -2.16 -4.94 -22.82
N GLY A 59 -2.36 -5.55 -21.65
CA GLY A 59 -1.56 -6.66 -21.16
C GLY A 59 -0.16 -6.25 -20.68
N GLU A 60 0.05 -4.97 -20.38
CA GLU A 60 1.33 -4.45 -19.91
C GLU A 60 1.54 -4.71 -18.40
N VAL A 61 0.44 -4.94 -17.67
CA VAL A 61 0.47 -5.28 -16.24
C VAL A 61 0.47 -6.79 -16.06
N LYS A 62 1.59 -7.31 -15.57
CA LYS A 62 1.70 -8.71 -15.15
C LYS A 62 1.00 -8.91 -13.81
N TYR A 63 0.19 -9.96 -13.72
CA TYR A 63 -0.45 -10.40 -12.48
C TYR A 63 -0.42 -11.92 -12.41
N LEU A 64 -0.33 -12.45 -11.19
CA LEU A 64 -0.27 -13.88 -10.94
C LEU A 64 -1.67 -14.48 -10.83
N VAL A 65 -1.81 -15.74 -11.22
CA VAL A 65 -3.07 -16.49 -11.14
C VAL A 65 -2.82 -17.92 -10.64
N GLY A 66 -3.86 -18.56 -10.10
CA GLY A 66 -3.79 -19.97 -9.71
C GLY A 66 -2.83 -20.23 -8.54
N GLU A 67 -1.97 -21.22 -8.70
CA GLU A 67 -1.02 -21.68 -7.68
C GLU A 67 0.04 -20.62 -7.36
N GLU A 68 0.59 -19.96 -8.37
CA GLU A 68 1.57 -18.88 -8.22
C GLU A 68 1.05 -17.73 -7.34
N ALA A 69 -0.24 -17.39 -7.48
CA ALA A 69 -0.87 -16.37 -6.66
C ALA A 69 -1.01 -16.80 -5.19
N ARG A 70 -1.26 -18.10 -4.95
CA ARG A 70 -1.37 -18.65 -3.59
C ARG A 70 -0.02 -18.66 -2.89
N ASP A 71 1.03 -19.04 -3.61
CA ASP A 71 2.38 -19.10 -3.03
C ASP A 71 2.93 -17.70 -2.77
N ALA A 72 2.74 -16.76 -3.70
CA ALA A 72 3.09 -15.36 -3.48
C ALA A 72 2.36 -14.74 -2.26
N MET A 73 1.08 -15.07 -2.05
CA MET A 73 0.33 -14.64 -0.87
C MET A 73 0.90 -15.23 0.44
N LYS A 74 1.28 -16.51 0.45
CA LYS A 74 1.91 -17.15 1.62
C LYS A 74 3.26 -16.50 1.95
N GLU A 75 4.09 -16.25 0.94
CA GLU A 75 5.39 -15.60 1.12
C GLU A 75 5.25 -14.16 1.63
N ALA A 76 4.34 -13.38 1.03
CA ALA A 76 4.08 -12.01 1.45
C ALA A 76 3.57 -11.92 2.90
N LYS A 77 2.78 -12.91 3.34
CA LYS A 77 2.31 -13.00 4.73
C LYS A 77 3.44 -13.35 5.70
N ARG A 78 4.27 -14.34 5.35
CA ARG A 78 5.44 -14.74 6.14
C ARG A 78 6.46 -13.61 6.32
N GLY A 79 6.68 -12.80 5.27
CA GLY A 79 7.57 -11.64 5.34
C GLY A 79 7.10 -10.57 6.33
N LYS A 80 5.80 -10.27 6.35
CA LYS A 80 5.22 -9.29 7.27
C LYS A 80 5.22 -9.76 8.72
N GLU A 81 4.90 -11.03 8.96
CA GLU A 81 4.93 -11.62 10.30
C GLU A 81 6.35 -11.59 10.89
N GLY A 82 7.36 -11.93 10.08
CA GLY A 82 8.77 -11.87 10.51
C GLY A 82 9.29 -10.45 10.77
N GLU A 83 8.83 -9.43 10.04
CA GLU A 83 9.17 -8.02 10.33
C GLU A 83 8.50 -7.51 11.59
N THR A 84 7.22 -7.86 11.82
CA THR A 84 6.52 -7.49 13.06
C THR A 84 7.13 -8.18 14.28
N GLU A 85 7.59 -9.41 14.15
CA GLU A 85 8.26 -10.15 15.23
C GLU A 85 9.63 -9.54 15.57
N ARG A 86 10.41 -9.16 14.55
CA ARG A 86 11.70 -8.45 14.74
C ARG A 86 11.53 -7.08 15.38
N LEU A 87 10.52 -6.32 14.97
CA LEU A 87 10.23 -5.01 15.57
C LEU A 87 9.79 -5.15 17.02
N ALA A 88 8.96 -6.15 17.34
CA ALA A 88 8.57 -6.45 18.71
C ALA A 88 9.77 -6.82 19.61
N MET A 89 10.75 -7.56 19.09
CA MET A 89 11.98 -7.89 19.82
C MET A 89 12.86 -6.66 20.12
N MET A 90 13.03 -5.72 19.17
CA MET A 90 13.83 -4.51 19.38
C MET A 90 13.19 -3.54 20.40
N THR A 91 11.87 -3.38 20.37
CA THR A 91 11.18 -2.44 21.27
C THR A 91 11.22 -2.82 22.76
N GLY A 92 11.57 -4.07 23.10
CA GLY A 92 11.63 -4.54 24.48
C GLY A 92 12.85 -4.05 25.27
N GLU A 93 13.97 -3.78 24.59
CA GLU A 93 15.21 -3.27 25.20
C GLU A 93 15.18 -1.74 25.26
N ASP A 94 14.78 -1.07 24.17
CA ASP A 94 14.68 0.39 24.07
C ASP A 94 13.71 0.99 25.10
N ALA A 95 12.59 0.31 25.41
CA ALA A 95 11.61 0.81 26.38
C ALA A 95 12.17 0.90 27.81
N LYS A 96 13.15 0.06 28.18
CA LYS A 96 13.79 0.10 29.51
C LYS A 96 14.83 1.20 29.59
N GLU A 97 15.58 1.44 28.51
CA GLU A 97 16.57 2.52 28.42
C GLU A 97 15.90 3.90 28.43
N ILE A 98 14.82 4.08 27.64
CA ILE A 98 14.03 5.32 27.63
C ILE A 98 13.47 5.63 29.03
N LYS A 99 12.98 4.62 29.76
CA LYS A 99 12.47 4.80 31.13
C LYS A 99 13.57 5.20 32.12
N LYS A 100 14.79 4.71 31.93
CA LYS A 100 15.95 5.05 32.75
C LYS A 100 16.37 6.51 32.52
N GLU A 101 16.44 6.96 31.27
CA GLU A 101 16.78 8.34 30.93
C GLU A 101 15.70 9.32 31.42
N LEU A 102 14.41 9.02 31.25
CA LEU A 102 13.32 9.86 31.78
C LEU A 102 13.30 9.94 33.31
N SER A 103 13.71 8.88 34.02
CA SER A 103 13.76 8.89 35.49
C SER A 103 14.78 9.89 36.05
N VAL A 104 15.83 10.23 35.28
CA VAL A 104 16.83 11.24 35.67
C VAL A 104 16.23 12.65 35.63
N TYR A 105 15.24 12.90 34.77
CA TYR A 105 14.65 14.23 34.58
C TYR A 105 13.41 14.50 35.44
N VAL A 106 12.83 13.49 36.09
CA VAL A 106 11.65 13.66 36.95
C VAL A 106 12.02 14.13 38.37
N ASP A 107 13.23 13.84 38.84
CA ASP A 107 13.68 14.25 40.19
C ASP A 107 14.03 15.75 40.30
N ASP A 108 14.28 16.44 39.18
CA ASP A 108 14.61 17.88 39.15
C ASP A 108 13.38 18.81 39.00
N ALA A 109 12.18 18.25 38.82
CA ALA A 109 10.95 19.05 38.74
C ALA A 109 10.48 19.45 40.15
N ALA A 110 10.87 20.67 40.54
CA ALA A 110 10.56 21.34 41.79
C ALA A 110 9.12 21.11 42.32
N LYS A 111 9.07 20.86 43.63
CA LYS A 111 7.91 20.86 44.54
C LYS A 111 6.98 22.07 44.24
N PRO A 112 5.69 21.87 43.92
CA PRO A 112 4.78 22.99 43.73
C PRO A 112 4.55 23.74 45.05
N ALA A 113 4.72 25.07 45.01
CA ALA A 113 4.49 25.97 46.14
C ALA A 113 3.01 25.95 46.59
N PRO A 114 2.72 26.13 47.89
CA PRO A 114 1.35 26.15 48.39
C PRO A 114 0.61 27.40 47.89
N ALA A 115 -0.63 27.22 47.45
CA ALA A 115 -1.51 28.30 47.03
C ALA A 115 -1.91 29.18 48.22
N GLU A 116 -1.69 30.49 48.12
CA GLU A 116 -2.14 31.51 49.09
C GLU A 116 -3.61 31.90 48.83
N GLU A 117 -4.39 32.05 49.93
CA GLU A 117 -5.77 32.53 49.99
C GLU A 117 -5.91 34.05 49.78
#